data_AF-A0A0M0BPN0-F1
#
_entry.id   AF-A0A0M0BPN0-F1
#
_cell.length_a   1.000
_cell.length_b   1.000
_cell.length_c   1.000
_cell.angle_alpha   90.00
_cell.angle_beta   90.00
_cell.angle_gamma   90.00
#
_symmetry.space_group_name_H-M   'P 1'
#
loop_
_entity.id
_entity.type
_entity.pdbx_description
1 polymer ?
#
loop_
_entity_poly.entity_id
_entity_poly.type
_entity_poly.pdbx_seq_one_letter_code
_entity_poly.pdbx_strand_id
1 'polypeptide(L)'
;MPHCPECGAENEEDAGFCTRCGAPLTPEAERRAPRRPRYEAQRAACFGPPGSGAGMWGAISGGVFIIGLGILWFFDWWWPGILILVGLMIAIGGLVASQRR
;
A
#
# COMPACT_ATOMS: atom_id res chain seq x y z
N MET A 1 11.60 26.47 -34.61
CA MET A 1 10.54 26.40 -33.59
C MET A 1 9.48 25.35 -33.96
N PRO A 2 9.48 24.15 -33.36
CA PRO A 2 8.41 23.16 -33.54
C PRO A 2 7.10 23.56 -32.86
N HIS A 3 5.97 23.20 -33.47
CA HIS A 3 4.64 23.30 -32.87
C HIS A 3 4.22 21.97 -32.24
N CYS A 4 3.58 22.05 -31.07
CA CYS A 4 3.04 20.89 -30.36
C CYS A 4 1.82 20.32 -31.11
N PRO A 5 1.78 19.02 -31.44
CA PRO A 5 0.65 18.41 -32.16
C PRO A 5 -0.62 18.33 -31.31
N GLU A 6 -0.51 18.36 -29.97
CA GLU A 6 -1.65 18.23 -29.05
C GLU A 6 -2.36 19.57 -28.79
N CYS A 7 -1.62 20.68 -28.73
CA CYS A 7 -2.18 21.98 -28.32
C CYS A 7 -1.80 23.17 -29.20
N GLY A 8 -1.02 22.95 -30.27
CA GLY A 8 -0.58 23.98 -31.21
C GLY A 8 0.43 25.00 -30.67
N ALA A 9 0.91 24.84 -29.43
CA ALA A 9 1.90 25.75 -28.85
C ALA A 9 3.23 25.69 -29.59
N GLU A 10 3.88 26.83 -29.76
CA GLU A 10 5.25 26.93 -30.27
C GLU A 10 6.25 26.66 -29.15
N ASN A 11 7.29 25.86 -29.42
CA ASN A 11 8.31 25.45 -28.44
C ASN A 11 9.72 25.58 -29.03
N GLU A 12 10.73 25.61 -28.16
CA GLU A 12 12.15 25.62 -28.56
C GLU A 12 12.54 24.35 -29.34
N GLU A 13 13.60 24.42 -30.14
CA GLU A 13 13.97 23.34 -31.09
C GLU A 13 14.49 22.08 -30.41
N ASP A 14 15.01 22.21 -29.18
CA ASP A 14 15.50 21.13 -28.32
C ASP A 14 14.53 20.79 -27.17
N ALA A 15 13.33 21.39 -27.16
CA ALA A 15 12.32 21.11 -26.15
C ALA A 15 11.84 19.65 -26.23
N GLY A 16 12.10 18.87 -25.17
CA GLY A 16 11.59 17.49 -25.08
C GLY A 16 10.09 17.40 -24.81
N PHE A 17 9.54 18.36 -24.06
CA PHE A 17 8.12 18.40 -23.67
C PHE A 17 7.54 19.78 -23.93
N CYS A 18 6.25 19.84 -24.26
CA CYS A 18 5.55 21.09 -24.49
C CYS A 18 5.43 21.90 -23.19
N THR A 19 5.82 23.17 -23.22
CA THR A 19 5.74 24.10 -22.08
C THR A 19 4.30 24.47 -21.70
N ARG A 20 3.34 24.28 -22.62
CA ARG A 20 1.93 24.61 -22.42
C ARG A 20 1.11 23.44 -21.90
N CYS A 21 1.24 22.25 -22.51
CA CYS A 21 0.38 21.09 -22.18
C CYS A 21 1.14 19.89 -21.59
N GLY A 22 2.48 19.90 -21.59
CA GLY A 22 3.30 18.80 -21.07
C GLY A 22 3.41 17.57 -21.98
N ALA A 23 2.82 17.60 -23.18
CA ALA A 23 2.94 16.51 -24.14
C ALA A 23 4.39 16.33 -24.61
N PRO A 24 4.87 15.08 -24.81
CA PRO A 24 6.19 14.85 -25.39
C PRO A 24 6.22 15.36 -26.83
N LEU A 25 7.32 16.04 -27.21
CA LEU A 25 7.53 16.55 -28.56
C LEU A 25 8.41 15.62 -29.40
N THR A 26 9.14 14.71 -28.74
CA THR A 26 10.02 13.74 -29.39
C THR A 26 9.75 12.31 -28.91
N PRO A 27 10.01 11.28 -29.75
CA PRO A 27 9.92 9.89 -29.34
C PRO A 27 10.85 9.55 -28.16
N GLU A 28 12.00 10.23 -28.06
CA GLU A 28 12.94 10.12 -26.94
C GLU A 28 12.33 10.65 -25.64
N ALA A 29 11.68 11.82 -25.69
CA ALA A 29 11.00 12.39 -24.54
C ALA A 29 9.82 11.54 -24.11
N GLU A 30 9.08 10.95 -25.04
CA GLU A 30 8.00 10.02 -24.72
C GLU A 30 8.51 8.73 -24.07
N ARG A 31 9.61 8.15 -24.58
CA ARG A 31 10.26 6.99 -23.94
C ARG A 31 10.81 7.30 -22.55
N ARG A 32 11.28 8.53 -22.34
CA ARG A 32 11.87 9.00 -21.07
C ARG A 32 10.82 9.57 -20.12
N ALA A 33 9.59 9.80 -20.60
CA ALA A 33 8.48 10.18 -19.76
C ALA A 33 8.39 9.13 -18.64
N PRO A 34 8.33 9.55 -17.38
CA PRO A 34 8.29 8.61 -16.28
C PRO A 34 7.03 7.76 -16.42
N ARG A 35 7.16 6.53 -16.93
CA ARG A 35 6.23 5.46 -16.56
C ARG A 35 6.28 5.47 -15.05
N ARG A 36 5.17 5.74 -14.38
CA ARG A 36 5.10 5.73 -12.91
C ARG A 36 4.52 4.39 -12.46
N PRO A 37 5.25 3.25 -12.61
CA PRO A 37 4.77 1.96 -12.12
C PRO A 37 4.54 2.00 -10.62
N ARG A 38 5.23 2.90 -9.92
CA ARG A 38 5.07 3.13 -8.48
C ARG A 38 3.67 3.61 -8.09
N TYR A 39 2.99 4.40 -8.93
CA TYR A 39 1.64 4.90 -8.62
C TYR A 39 0.56 3.85 -8.90
N GLU A 40 0.69 3.10 -10.00
CA GLU A 40 -0.20 1.96 -10.32
C GLU A 40 -0.07 0.84 -9.28
N ALA A 41 1.16 0.50 -8.86
CA ALA A 41 1.41 -0.49 -7.82
C ALA A 41 0.86 -0.06 -6.45
N GLN A 42 0.89 1.24 -6.13
CA GLN A 42 0.27 1.77 -4.90
C GLN A 42 -1.25 1.70 -4.95
N ARG A 43 -1.89 1.96 -6.09
CA ARG A 43 -3.35 1.86 -6.26
C ARG A 43 -3.84 0.41 -6.25
N ALA A 44 -3.01 -0.52 -6.73
CA ALA A 44 -3.29 -1.96 -6.66
C ALA A 44 -3.13 -2.54 -5.24
N ALA A 45 -2.45 -1.83 -4.33
CA ALA A 45 -2.15 -2.31 -2.97
C ALA A 45 -3.27 -2.05 -1.95
N CYS A 46 -4.53 -1.93 -2.37
CA CYS A 46 -5.68 -1.84 -1.46
C CYS A 46 -5.76 -3.01 -0.45
N PHE A 47 -5.01 -4.10 -0.66
CA PHE A 47 -4.81 -5.20 0.29
C PHE A 47 -3.33 -5.55 0.53
N GLY A 48 -2.50 -4.52 0.74
CA GLY A 48 -1.11 -4.66 1.16
C GLY A 48 -0.15 -5.10 0.04
N PRO A 49 1.17 -4.89 0.23
CA PRO A 49 2.16 -5.25 -0.78
C PRO A 49 2.22 -6.77 -0.99
N PRO A 50 2.29 -7.25 -2.26
CA PRO A 50 2.55 -8.65 -2.53
C PRO A 50 3.91 -9.04 -1.93
N GLY A 51 3.91 -10.06 -1.07
CA GLY A 51 5.09 -10.53 -0.33
C GLY A 51 5.15 -10.12 1.14
N SER A 52 4.29 -9.22 1.61
CA SER A 52 4.04 -9.11 3.05
C SER A 52 3.07 -10.23 3.45
N GLY A 53 3.45 -11.07 4.42
CA GLY A 53 2.58 -12.14 4.94
C GLY A 53 1.23 -11.67 5.52
N ALA A 54 0.90 -10.38 5.38
CA ALA A 54 -0.31 -9.72 5.87
C ALA A 54 -1.60 -10.19 5.18
N GLY A 55 -1.56 -10.69 3.94
CA GLY A 55 -2.78 -11.15 3.25
C GLY A 55 -3.40 -12.39 3.90
N MET A 56 -2.58 -13.40 4.21
CA MET A 56 -3.04 -14.65 4.82
C MET A 56 -3.13 -14.55 6.35
N TRP A 57 -2.15 -13.92 7.00
CA TRP A 57 -2.18 -13.75 8.47
C TRP A 57 -3.26 -12.76 8.94
N GLY A 58 -3.60 -11.74 8.13
CA GLY A 58 -4.66 -10.77 8.46
C GLY A 58 -6.07 -11.35 8.38
N ALA A 59 -6.32 -12.26 7.42
CA ALA A 59 -7.60 -12.96 7.32
C ALA A 59 -7.77 -13.97 8.46
N ILE A 60 -6.70 -14.68 8.82
CA ILE A 60 -6.69 -15.64 9.94
C ILE A 60 -6.86 -14.91 11.27
N SER A 61 -6.18 -13.78 11.49
CA SER A 61 -6.31 -13.01 12.74
C SER A 61 -7.72 -12.44 12.92
N GLY A 62 -8.34 -11.94 11.84
CA GLY A 62 -9.73 -11.47 11.87
C GLY A 62 -10.74 -12.57 12.20
N GLY A 63 -10.59 -13.75 11.60
CA GLY A 63 -11.46 -14.90 11.87
C GLY A 63 -11.34 -15.41 13.31
N VAL A 64 -10.11 -15.55 13.81
CA VAL A 64 -9.85 -15.98 15.19
C VAL A 64 -10.39 -14.96 16.20
N PHE A 65 -10.30 -13.66 15.90
CA PHE A 65 -10.82 -12.58 16.75
C PHE A 65 -12.35 -12.62 16.89
N ILE A 66 -13.08 -12.79 15.78
CA ILE A 66 -14.55 -12.86 15.77
C ILE A 66 -15.03 -14.13 16.50
N ILE A 67 -14.39 -15.28 16.23
CA ILE A 67 -14.73 -16.56 16.88
C ILE A 67 -14.43 -16.50 18.39
N GLY A 68 -13.29 -15.91 18.78
CA GLY A 68 -12.94 -15.69 20.19
C GLY A 68 -13.95 -14.80 20.91
N LEU A 69 -14.38 -13.70 20.28
CA LEU A 69 -15.43 -12.80 20.83
C LEU A 69 -16.76 -13.52 21.04
N GLY A 70 -17.17 -14.37 20.09
CA GLY A 70 -18.39 -15.17 20.21
C GLY A 70 -18.32 -16.18 21.36
N ILE A 71 -17.18 -16.84 21.55
CA ILE A 71 -16.96 -17.80 22.65
C ILE A 71 -16.92 -17.08 24.01
N LEU A 72 -16.29 -15.90 24.09
CA LEU A 72 -16.27 -15.09 25.32
C LEU A 72 -17.67 -14.60 25.71
N TRP A 73 -18.50 -14.22 24.74
CA TRP A 73 -19.87 -13.77 24.99
C TRP A 73 -20.77 -14.93 25.46
N PHE A 74 -20.50 -16.15 24.99
CA PHE A 74 -21.29 -17.34 25.33
C PHE A 74 -21.01 -17.91 26.74
N PHE A 75 -19.82 -17.68 27.30
CA PHE A 75 -19.42 -18.27 28.59
C PHE A 75 -19.56 -17.34 29.80
N ASP A 76 -20.04 -16.10 29.64
CA ASP A 76 -20.18 -15.06 30.69
C ASP A 76 -18.91 -14.80 31.54
N TRP A 77 -17.77 -15.36 31.15
CA TRP A 77 -16.47 -15.32 31.83
C TRP A 77 -15.59 -14.21 31.24
N TRP A 78 -16.15 -13.02 31.07
CA TRP A 78 -15.52 -11.99 30.24
C TRP A 78 -14.30 -11.32 30.89
N TRP A 79 -14.31 -11.12 32.21
CA TRP A 79 -13.22 -10.43 32.91
C TRP A 79 -11.90 -11.22 32.98
N PRO A 80 -11.87 -12.50 33.38
CA PRO A 80 -10.59 -13.20 33.56
C PRO A 80 -9.96 -13.61 32.23
N GLY A 81 -10.80 -13.91 31.23
CA GLY A 81 -10.34 -14.29 29.89
C GLY A 81 -9.69 -13.13 29.14
N ILE A 82 -10.28 -11.93 29.19
CA ILE A 82 -9.72 -10.73 28.53
C ILE A 82 -8.35 -10.37 29.12
N LEU A 83 -8.20 -10.42 30.45
CA LEU A 83 -6.93 -10.06 31.11
C LEU A 83 -5.79 -11.02 30.75
N ILE A 84 -6.07 -12.33 30.70
CA ILE A 84 -5.06 -13.33 30.30
C ILE A 84 -4.69 -13.18 28.83
N LEU A 85 -5.68 -12.93 27.95
CA LEU A 85 -5.47 -12.79 26.51
C LEU A 85 -4.67 -11.53 26.15
N VAL A 86 -4.99 -10.40 26.77
CA VAL A 86 -4.24 -9.14 26.59
C VAL A 86 -2.80 -9.29 27.13
N GLY A 87 -2.63 -9.93 28.28
CA GLY A 87 -1.31 -10.23 28.84
C GLY A 87 -0.44 -11.07 27.91
N LEU A 88 -1.00 -12.12 27.31
CA LEU A 88 -0.31 -12.97 26.34
C LEU A 88 0.04 -12.22 25.05
N MET A 89 -0.83 -11.34 24.56
CA MET A 89 -0.56 -10.52 23.36
C MET A 89 0.60 -9.55 23.56
N ILE A 90 0.67 -8.91 24.74
CA ILE A 90 1.78 -8.01 25.09
C ILE A 90 3.07 -8.82 25.27
N ALA A 91 3.01 -9.97 25.94
CA ALA A 91 4.17 -10.82 26.17
C ALA A 91 4.75 -11.36 24.85
N ILE A 92 3.90 -11.89 23.97
CA ILE A 92 4.33 -12.43 22.66
C ILE A 92 4.82 -11.29 21.76
N GLY A 93 4.12 -10.15 21.73
CA GLY A 93 4.55 -8.97 20.97
C GLY A 93 5.90 -8.44 21.45
N GLY A 94 6.12 -8.41 22.76
CA GLY A 94 7.39 -8.04 23.38
C GLY A 94 8.51 -9.02 23.04
N LEU A 95 8.24 -10.33 23.07
CA LEU A 95 9.22 -11.37 22.75
C LEU A 95 9.59 -11.37 21.25
N VAL A 96 8.62 -11.16 20.36
CA VAL A 96 8.85 -11.05 18.91
C VAL A 96 9.58 -9.75 18.57
N ALA A 97 9.29 -8.65 19.28
CA ALA A 97 10.01 -7.39 19.14
C ALA A 97 11.45 -7.49 19.69
N SER A 98 11.67 -8.23 20.77
CA SER A 98 13.01 -8.44 21.34
C SER A 98 13.87 -9.35 20.47
N GLN A 99 13.30 -10.34 19.78
CA GLN A 99 14.03 -11.19 18.84
C GLN A 99 14.43 -10.49 17.53
N ARG A 100 13.86 -9.31 17.23
CA ARG A 100 14.20 -8.51 16.03
C ARG A 100 15.31 -7.47 16.28
N ARG A 101 15.78 -7.31 17.51
CA ARG A 101 16.99 -6.53 17.85
C ARG A 101 18.19 -7.44 17.91
#